data_AF-A0A3S4GQA8-F1
#
_entry.id   AF-A0A3S4GQA8-F1
#
_cell.length_a   1.000
_cell.length_b   1.000
_cell.length_c   1.000
_cell.angle_alpha   90.00
_cell.angle_beta   90.00
_cell.angle_gamma   90.00
#
_symmetry.space_group_name_H-M   'P 1'
#
loop_
_entity.id
_entity.type
_entity.pdbx_description
1 polymer ?
#
loop_
_entity_poly.entity_id
_entity_poly.type
_entity_poly.pdbx_seq_one_letter_code
_entity_poly.pdbx_strand_id
1 'polypeptide(L)' 'MPWVTRTLQPVVEALAATGEINSKLIWSNTGYLINWYLGEMRALLGDERLAALRQHCFF' A
#
# COMPACT_ATOMS: atom_id res chain seq x y z
N MET A 1 -6.32 0.79 10.62
CA MET A 1 -6.33 -0.51 9.89
C MET A 1 -7.49 -0.87 8.91
N PRO A 2 -8.51 -0.04 8.57
CA PRO A 2 -9.53 -0.47 7.58
C PRO A 2 -9.03 -0.53 6.14
N TRP A 3 -8.08 0.31 5.74
CA TRP A 3 -7.67 0.45 4.34
C TRP A 3 -6.82 -0.71 3.85
N VAL A 4 -5.78 -1.10 4.62
CA VAL A 4 -4.90 -2.24 4.27
C VAL A 4 -5.70 -3.53 4.08
N THR A 5 -6.60 -3.82 5.03
CA THR A 5 -7.39 -5.06 5.03
C THR A 5 -8.48 -5.06 3.97
N ARG A 6 -9.08 -3.91 3.64
CA ARG A 6 -10.16 -3.82 2.63
C ARG A 6 -9.67 -3.58 1.20
N THR A 7 -8.45 -3.07 1.02
CA THR A 7 -7.96 -2.63 -0.30
C THR A 7 -6.74 -3.42 -0.73
N LEU A 8 -5.70 -3.45 0.11
CA LEU A 8 -4.41 -4.04 -0.25
C LEU A 8 -4.43 -5.57 -0.14
N GLN A 9 -4.94 -6.09 0.97
CA GLN A 9 -4.96 -7.52 1.25
C GLN A 9 -5.71 -8.35 0.18
N PRO A 10 -6.90 -7.96 -0.31
CA PRO A 10 -7.59 -8.73 -1.34
C PRO A 10 -6.82 -8.81 -2.67
N VAL A 11 -6.08 -7.75 -3.03
CA VAL A 11 -5.24 -7.73 -4.22
C VAL A 11 -4.06 -8.69 -4.06
N VAL A 12 -3.40 -8.67 -2.90
CA VAL A 12 -2.29 -9.59 -2.61
C VAL A 12 -2.77 -11.05 -2.61
N GLU A 13 -3.93 -11.32 -2.03
CA GLU A 13 -4.55 -12.65 -2.01
C GLU A 13 -4.91 -13.14 -3.42
N ALA A 14 -5.53 -12.29 -4.25
CA ALA A 14 -5.86 -12.63 -5.63
C ALA A 14 -4.62 -12.92 -6.48
N LEU A 15 -3.56 -12.12 -6.33
CA LEU A 15 -2.29 -12.35 -7.02
C LEU A 15 -1.58 -13.60 -6.51
N ALA A 16 -1.59 -13.85 -5.20
CA ALA A 16 -1.00 -15.06 -4.62
C ALA A 16 -1.73 -16.34 -5.05
N ALA A 17 -3.04 -16.27 -5.28
CA ALA A 17 -3.86 -17.39 -5.74
C ALA A 17 -3.47 -17.89 -7.15
N THR A 18 -2.73 -17.10 -7.93
CA THR A 18 -2.16 -17.56 -9.22
C THR A 18 -1.08 -18.63 -9.05
N GLY A 19 -0.48 -18.73 -7.85
CA GLY A 19 0.56 -19.71 -7.54
C GLY A 19 1.93 -19.45 -8.19
N GLU A 20 2.03 -18.45 -9.06
CA GLU A 20 3.25 -18.15 -9.82
C GLU A 20 4.27 -17.33 -9.00
N ILE A 21 3.78 -16.56 -8.01
CA ILE A 21 4.60 -15.58 -7.27
C ILE A 21 4.40 -15.75 -5.77
N ASN A 22 5.49 -15.64 -5.01
CA ASN A 22 5.49 -15.72 -3.56
C ASN A 22 4.66 -14.60 -2.91
N SER A 23 3.72 -14.93 -2.02
CA SER A 23 2.84 -13.95 -1.35
C SER A 23 3.59 -12.90 -0.54
N LYS A 24 4.74 -13.23 0.06
CA LYS A 24 5.59 -12.27 0.78
C LYS A 24 6.22 -11.27 -0.17
N LEU A 25 6.62 -11.71 -1.37
CA LEU A 25 7.16 -10.84 -2.42
C LEU A 25 6.08 -9.90 -3.00
N ILE A 26 4.87 -10.43 -3.24
CA ILE A 26 3.72 -9.62 -3.66
C ILE A 26 3.42 -8.56 -2.59
N TRP A 27 3.35 -8.95 -1.33
CA TRP A 27 3.09 -8.03 -0.21
C TRP A 27 4.16 -6.94 -0.10
N SER A 28 5.45 -7.31 -0.13
CA SER A 28 6.54 -6.34 -0.01
C SER A 28 6.56 -5.35 -1.19
N ASN A 29 6.34 -5.83 -2.41
CA ASN A 29 6.33 -4.97 -3.60
C ASN A 29 5.12 -4.04 -3.61
N THR A 30 3.94 -4.54 -3.26
CA THR A 30 2.72 -3.72 -3.27
C THR A 30 2.75 -2.67 -2.15
N GLY A 31 3.23 -3.04 -0.95
CA GLY A 31 3.46 -2.08 0.13
C GLY A 31 4.51 -1.02 -0.23
N TYR A 32 5.60 -1.42 -0.88
CA TYR A 32 6.61 -0.48 -1.38
C TYR A 32 6.03 0.50 -2.41
N LEU A 33 5.27 0.00 -3.40
CA LEU A 33 4.63 0.83 -4.43
C LEU A 33 3.69 1.88 -3.83
N ILE A 34 2.86 1.50 -2.86
CA ILE A 34 1.95 2.45 -2.20
C ILE A 34 2.73 3.50 -1.41
N ASN A 35 3.75 3.09 -0.64
CA ASN A 35 4.58 4.04 0.10
C ASN A 35 5.34 5.00 -0.83
N TRP A 36 5.85 4.49 -1.96
CA TRP A 36 6.49 5.29 -3.00
C TRP A 36 5.50 6.29 -3.61
N TYR A 37 4.33 5.83 -4.05
CA TYR A 37 3.29 6.69 -4.61
C TYR A 37 2.87 7.81 -3.65
N LEU A 38 2.69 7.50 -2.36
CA LEU A 38 2.42 8.52 -1.35
C LEU A 38 3.59 9.50 -1.20
N GLY A 39 4.84 9.05 -1.39
CA GLY A 39 6.00 9.93 -1.49
C GLY A 39 5.91 10.93 -2.64
N GLU A 40 5.49 10.50 -3.83
CA GLU A 40 5.28 11.37 -4.99
C GLU A 40 4.20 12.43 -4.73
N MET A 41 3.17 12.10 -3.96
CA MET A 41 2.12 13.05 -3.56
C MET A 41 2.62 14.19 -2.66
N ARG A 42 3.83 14.10 -2.10
CA ARG A 42 4.40 15.15 -1.23
C ARG A 42 4.41 16.51 -1.90
N ALA A 43 4.78 16.58 -3.18
CA ALA A 43 4.84 17.83 -3.93
C ALA A 43 3.46 18.51 -4.08
N LEU A 44 2.38 17.73 -4.03
CA LEU A 44 1.00 18.22 -4.20
C LEU A 44 0.31 18.51 -2.86
N LEU A 45 0.60 17.70 -1.83
CA LEU A 45 -0.14 17.73 -0.57
C LEU A 45 0.59 18.48 0.56
N GLY A 46 1.92 18.61 0.45
CA GLY A 46 2.76 19.03 1.57
C GLY A 46 2.86 17.95 2.67
N ASP A 47 3.78 18.17 3.60
CA ASP A 47 4.17 17.14 4.58
C ASP A 47 3.06 16.76 5.56
N GLU A 48 2.27 17.74 6.01
CA GLU A 48 1.25 17.55 7.05
C GLU A 48 0.07 16.70 6.53
N ARG A 49 -0.44 17.01 5.34
CA ARG A 49 -1.51 16.21 4.71
C ARG A 49 -1.01 14.83 4.28
N LEU A 50 0.24 14.73 3.85
CA LEU A 50 0.85 13.45 3.54
C LEU A 50 0.98 12.56 4.78
N ALA A 51 1.39 13.13 5.93
CA ALA A 51 1.46 12.41 7.19
C ALA A 51 0.08 11.89 7.62
N ALA A 52 -0.96 12.73 7.55
CA ALA A 52 -2.33 12.33 7.84
C ALA A 52 -2.84 11.23 6.92
N LEU A 53 -2.55 11.31 5.61
CA LEU A 53 -2.92 10.29 4.63
C LEU A 53 -2.22 8.95 4.91
N ARG A 54 -0.92 8.98 5.21
CA ARG A 54 -0.16 7.78 5.61
C ARG A 54 -0.73 7.16 6.88
N GLN A 55 -1.07 7.98 7.87
CA GLN A 55 -1.70 7.52 9.10
C GLN A 55 -3.03 6.83 8.81
N HIS A 56 -3.86 7.39 7.92
CA HIS A 56 -5.14 6.79 7.56
C HIS A 56 -5.00 5.48 6.75
N CYS A 57 -4.01 5.40 5.87
CA CYS A 57 -3.79 4.23 5.02
C CYS A 57 -3.12 3.07 5.76
N PHE A 58 -2.17 3.34 6.66
CA PHE A 58 -1.32 2.30 7.24
C PHE A 58 -1.45 2.08 8.75
N PHE A 59 -2.12 2.96 9.47
CA PHE A 59 -2.30 2.87 10.93
C PHE A 59 -3.81 2.72 11.27
#